data_AF-A0A537M7P5-F1
#
_entry.id   AF-A0A537M7P5-F1
#
_cell.length_a   1.000
_cell.length_b   1.000
_cell.length_c   1.000
_cell.angle_alpha   90.00
_cell.angle_beta   90.00
_cell.angle_gamma   90.00
#
_symmetry.space_group_name_H-M   'P 1'
#
loop_
_entity.id
_entity.type
_entity.pdbx_description
1 polymer ?
#
loop_
_entity_poly.entity_id
_entity_poly.type
_entity_poly.pdbx_seq_one_letter_code
_entity_poly.pdbx_strand_id
1 'polypeptide(L)'
;MHGGPGHRPPLPLSPGGRRAPRGIQAGLAAVAVVLLWPAEARASHLAGAAVLRWSDWDWDPMILAGLGATVLAWWWVSRRFRPRRWQPLFFWLGMLGLVVALLSPIHTGSGYLFTIHMVQHMLLTLVAPPLLALAVPPAFLGWLYRRPGPARVLHAVWSPLPALVLFNGVLVFWHLPFAYDATLASGWVHAAEHLSFVAAGLVFWGVIASPVPKLVRASFGLRLGLVVVADLVNFLVGFALAFAGRPFYRHYTEVPRLWGLNPLDDLRLGGAVMWVMGQMMYAIPVLVLLSVLLRREQGPGAFPGESPIRSIPSPHS
;
A
#
# COMPACT_ATOMS: atom_id res chain seq x y z
N MET A 1 55.34 6.60 -56.52
CA MET A 1 54.17 7.39 -56.06
C MET A 1 52.99 6.86 -56.87
N HIS A 2 51.94 6.20 -56.39
CA HIS A 2 51.16 6.31 -55.15
C HIS A 2 50.68 4.93 -54.66
N GLY A 3 50.69 4.73 -53.34
CA GLY A 3 50.16 3.54 -52.67
C GLY A 3 48.64 3.60 -52.47
N GLY A 4 47.98 2.46 -52.67
CA GLY A 4 46.54 2.26 -52.43
C GLY A 4 46.17 2.14 -50.95
N PRO A 5 44.88 2.31 -50.61
CA PRO A 5 44.42 2.53 -49.24
C PRO A 5 44.49 1.24 -48.40
N GLY A 6 45.16 1.34 -47.25
CA GLY A 6 45.34 0.25 -46.29
C GLY A 6 44.03 -0.19 -45.63
N HIS A 7 43.75 -1.50 -45.71
CA HIS A 7 42.79 -2.18 -44.85
C HIS A 7 43.24 -2.09 -43.39
N ARG A 8 42.47 -1.38 -42.56
CA ARG A 8 42.59 -1.46 -41.10
C ARG A 8 41.82 -2.68 -40.59
N PRO A 9 42.41 -3.56 -39.76
CA PRO A 9 41.67 -4.65 -39.13
C PRO A 9 40.69 -4.10 -38.08
N PRO A 10 39.56 -4.79 -37.81
CA PRO A 10 38.60 -4.37 -36.80
C PRO A 10 39.19 -4.49 -35.38
N LEU A 11 39.01 -3.45 -34.57
CA LEU A 11 39.38 -3.42 -33.16
C LEU A 11 38.61 -4.49 -32.37
N PRO A 12 39.26 -5.22 -31.43
CA PRO A 12 38.55 -6.15 -30.57
C PRO A 12 37.66 -5.39 -29.58
N LEU A 13 36.37 -5.73 -29.56
CA LEU A 13 35.42 -5.26 -28.55
C LEU A 13 35.84 -5.85 -27.19
N SER A 14 36.46 -5.02 -26.35
CA SER A 14 36.68 -5.36 -24.95
C SER A 14 35.33 -5.57 -24.26
N PRO A 15 35.07 -6.72 -23.62
CA PRO A 15 33.87 -6.90 -22.81
C PRO A 15 34.03 -6.05 -21.56
N GLY A 16 33.55 -4.81 -21.63
CA GLY A 16 33.45 -3.91 -20.49
C GLY A 16 32.50 -4.50 -19.46
N GLY A 17 33.07 -5.28 -18.53
CA GLY A 17 32.42 -5.78 -17.33
C GLY A 17 31.94 -4.61 -16.47
N ARG A 18 30.75 -4.08 -16.77
CA ARG A 18 30.07 -3.10 -15.95
C ARG A 18 29.63 -3.80 -14.67
N ARG A 19 30.50 -3.73 -13.65
CA ARG A 19 30.15 -4.09 -12.27
C ARG A 19 28.85 -3.39 -11.89
N ALA A 20 27.86 -4.16 -11.47
CA ALA A 20 26.60 -3.61 -10.99
C ALA A 20 26.89 -2.65 -9.82
N PRO A 21 26.31 -1.42 -9.80
CA PRO A 21 26.53 -0.52 -8.68
C PRO A 21 25.96 -1.15 -7.40
N ARG A 22 26.81 -1.23 -6.37
CA ARG A 22 26.55 -1.85 -5.04
C ARG A 22 25.33 -1.30 -4.27
N GLY A 23 24.64 -0.29 -4.79
CA GLY A 23 23.41 0.28 -4.19
C GLY A 23 22.12 -0.50 -4.47
N ILE A 24 22.17 -1.62 -5.20
CA ILE A 24 20.98 -2.40 -5.57
C ILE A 24 20.37 -3.14 -4.38
N GLN A 25 21.17 -3.44 -3.36
CA GLN A 25 20.67 -4.09 -2.15
C GLN A 25 20.00 -3.09 -1.18
N ALA A 26 20.30 -1.79 -1.26
CA ALA A 26 19.82 -0.81 -0.29
C ALA A 26 18.32 -0.45 -0.41
N GLY A 27 17.73 -0.59 -1.61
CA GLY A 27 16.31 -0.23 -1.83
C GLY A 27 15.30 -1.34 -1.53
N LEU A 28 15.76 -2.60 -1.52
CA LEU A 28 14.93 -3.76 -1.17
C LEU A 28 15.29 -4.33 0.22
N ALA A 29 16.42 -3.91 0.81
CA ALA A 29 16.81 -4.22 2.20
C ALA A 29 16.33 -3.20 3.23
N ALA A 30 15.67 -2.10 2.83
CA ALA A 30 15.12 -1.10 3.74
C ALA A 30 13.92 -1.61 4.59
N VAL A 31 13.48 -2.85 4.34
CA VAL A 31 12.47 -3.57 5.13
C VAL A 31 13.12 -4.56 6.13
N ALA A 32 14.43 -4.80 6.06
CA ALA A 32 15.07 -5.94 6.74
C ALA A 32 16.03 -5.59 7.89
N VAL A 33 16.16 -4.32 8.31
CA VAL A 33 17.03 -3.93 9.44
C VAL A 33 16.19 -3.74 10.71
N VAL A 34 15.55 -4.82 11.13
CA VAL A 34 14.62 -4.85 12.28
C VAL A 34 15.13 -5.79 13.40
N LEU A 35 16.27 -6.47 13.25
CA LEU A 35 16.51 -7.68 14.05
C LEU A 35 17.27 -7.58 15.38
N LEU A 36 17.62 -6.40 15.92
CA LEU A 36 18.40 -6.39 17.17
C LEU A 36 18.06 -5.21 18.10
N TRP A 37 16.98 -5.33 18.90
CA TRP A 37 16.91 -4.70 20.22
C TRP A 37 15.93 -5.41 21.18
N PRO A 38 16.21 -5.51 22.50
CA PRO A 38 15.35 -6.22 23.45
C PRO A 38 14.05 -5.48 23.73
N ALA A 39 12.93 -6.19 23.60
CA ALA A 39 11.56 -5.71 23.76
C ALA A 39 11.09 -5.74 25.25
N GLU A 40 11.86 -5.17 26.17
CA GLU A 40 11.59 -5.30 27.62
C GLU A 40 11.05 -4.03 28.31
N ALA A 41 10.83 -2.93 27.59
CA ALA A 41 10.44 -1.66 28.22
C ALA A 41 8.93 -1.34 28.22
N ARG A 42 8.03 -2.31 27.95
CA ARG A 42 6.57 -2.03 27.83
C ARG A 42 5.76 -2.22 29.12
N ALA A 43 6.35 -2.77 30.18
CA ALA A 43 5.61 -3.14 31.39
C ALA A 43 5.36 -1.99 32.39
N SER A 44 6.01 -0.82 32.26
CA SER A 44 6.02 0.21 33.32
C SER A 44 4.90 1.26 33.26
N HIS A 45 4.10 1.33 32.18
CA HIS A 45 3.06 2.37 32.02
C HIS A 45 1.64 1.95 32.42
N LEU A 46 1.42 0.71 32.88
CA LEU A 46 0.08 0.15 33.13
C LEU A 46 -0.48 0.44 34.54
N ALA A 47 0.25 1.17 35.38
CA ALA A 47 -0.12 1.44 36.77
C ALA A 47 -0.66 2.87 36.98
N GLY A 48 -1.87 3.13 36.50
CA GLY A 48 -2.60 4.37 36.76
C GLY A 48 -3.95 4.36 36.04
N ALA A 49 -4.93 5.16 36.48
CA ALA A 49 -6.18 5.34 35.75
C ALA A 49 -5.84 5.67 34.29
N ALA A 50 -6.07 4.71 33.39
CA ALA A 50 -5.59 4.80 32.02
C ALA A 50 -6.30 5.99 31.36
N VAL A 51 -5.59 7.10 31.24
CA VAL A 51 -6.05 8.30 30.55
C VAL A 51 -5.13 8.44 29.37
N LEU A 52 -5.67 8.21 28.17
CA LEU A 52 -4.94 8.48 26.94
C LEU A 52 -4.83 10.00 26.76
N ARG A 53 -3.60 10.51 26.78
CA ARG A 53 -3.30 11.94 26.61
C ARG A 53 -2.77 12.19 25.22
N TRP A 54 -2.97 13.41 24.73
CA TRP A 54 -2.37 13.86 23.48
C TRP A 54 -0.82 13.79 23.49
N SER A 55 -0.22 13.86 24.68
CA SER A 55 1.24 13.78 24.89
C SER A 55 1.81 12.36 24.87
N ASP A 56 0.98 11.32 24.79
CA ASP A 56 1.43 9.92 24.84
C ASP A 56 1.96 9.46 23.48
N TRP A 57 3.03 10.11 23.03
CA TRP A 57 3.72 9.75 21.79
C TRP A 57 4.73 8.65 22.07
N ASP A 58 4.72 7.61 21.23
CA ASP A 58 5.67 6.51 21.30
C ASP A 58 6.85 6.82 20.39
N TRP A 59 8.05 6.89 20.97
CA TRP A 59 9.30 7.19 20.27
C TRP A 59 10.18 5.95 20.13
N ASP A 60 9.56 4.78 19.90
CA ASP A 60 10.26 3.54 19.63
C ASP A 60 11.35 3.74 18.54
N PRO A 61 12.63 3.50 18.85
CA PRO A 61 13.74 3.69 17.90
C PRO A 61 13.58 2.89 16.61
N MET A 62 12.91 1.74 16.64
CA MET A 62 12.72 0.88 15.49
C MET A 62 11.66 1.43 14.54
N ILE A 63 10.58 2.01 15.10
CA ILE A 63 9.58 2.75 14.31
C ILE A 63 10.26 3.96 13.66
N LEU A 64 11.02 4.75 14.43
CA LEU A 64 11.75 5.91 13.92
C LEU A 64 12.75 5.53 12.83
N ALA A 65 13.47 4.42 13.00
CA ALA A 65 14.40 3.90 12.00
C ALA A 65 13.67 3.50 10.71
N GLY A 66 12.52 2.81 10.79
CA GLY A 66 11.73 2.44 9.62
C GLY A 66 11.14 3.65 8.88
N LEU A 67 10.63 4.64 9.61
CA LEU A 67 10.15 5.91 9.07
C LEU A 67 11.29 6.69 8.40
N GLY A 68 12.44 6.81 9.07
CA GLY A 68 13.64 7.45 8.55
C GLY A 68 14.17 6.75 7.29
N ALA A 69 14.22 5.41 7.28
CA ALA A 69 14.61 4.62 6.12
C ALA A 69 13.69 4.87 4.92
N THR A 70 12.38 5.00 5.15
CA THR A 70 11.39 5.32 4.11
C THR A 70 11.64 6.70 3.50
N VAL A 71 11.93 7.72 4.33
CA VAL A 71 12.29 9.08 3.88
C VAL A 71 13.60 9.06 3.09
N LEU A 72 14.63 8.38 3.59
CA LEU A 72 15.93 8.28 2.92
C LEU A 72 15.81 7.55 1.57
N ALA A 73 15.02 6.49 1.50
CA ALA A 73 14.76 5.77 0.27
C ALA A 73 14.06 6.67 -0.76
N TRP A 74 13.02 7.39 -0.37
CA TRP A 74 12.32 8.30 -1.28
C TRP A 74 13.20 9.48 -1.71
N TRP A 75 14.01 10.04 -0.82
CA TRP A 75 14.99 11.08 -1.15
C TRP A 75 16.04 10.58 -2.16
N TRP A 76 16.57 9.38 -1.97
CA TRP A 76 17.51 8.77 -2.92
C TRP A 76 16.87 8.55 -4.29
N VAL A 77 15.63 8.02 -4.31
CA VAL A 77 14.87 7.81 -5.57
C VAL A 77 14.60 9.13 -6.26
N SER A 78 14.10 10.14 -5.54
CA SER A 78 13.70 11.44 -6.11
C SER A 78 14.87 12.25 -6.66
N ARG A 79 16.08 12.10 -6.08
CA ARG A 79 17.32 12.69 -6.63
C ARG A 79 17.74 12.05 -7.95
N ARG A 80 17.52 10.75 -8.12
CA ARG A 80 17.97 9.98 -9.29
C ARG A 80 16.91 9.91 -10.40
N PHE A 81 15.64 9.98 -10.03
CA PHE A 81 14.49 9.91 -10.90
C PHE A 81 13.53 11.04 -10.53
N ARG A 82 13.51 12.10 -11.35
CA ARG A 82 12.73 13.30 -11.02
C ARG A 82 11.24 12.96 -10.84
N PRO A 83 10.65 13.19 -9.65
CA PRO A 83 9.23 13.00 -9.43
C PRO A 83 8.42 14.05 -10.20
N ARG A 84 7.15 13.74 -10.49
CA ARG A 84 6.18 14.75 -10.94
C ARG A 84 5.88 15.71 -9.78
N ARG A 85 5.49 16.94 -10.09
CA ARG A 85 5.25 18.03 -9.11
C ARG A 85 4.32 17.65 -7.94
N TRP A 86 3.39 16.74 -8.14
CA TRP A 86 2.40 16.30 -7.16
C TRP A 86 2.83 15.08 -6.33
N GLN A 87 3.86 14.34 -6.76
CA GLN A 87 4.30 13.11 -6.08
C GLN A 87 4.91 13.35 -4.70
N PRO A 88 5.68 14.44 -4.45
CA PRO A 88 6.11 14.79 -3.11
C PRO A 88 4.96 15.02 -2.14
N LEU A 89 3.83 15.58 -2.60
CA LEU A 89 2.66 15.79 -1.76
C LEU A 89 2.09 14.45 -1.27
N PHE A 90 1.88 13.49 -2.17
CA PHE A 90 1.42 12.16 -1.77
C PHE A 90 2.43 11.43 -0.87
N PHE A 91 3.73 11.62 -1.11
CA PHE A 91 4.74 11.05 -0.23
C PHE A 91 4.58 11.55 1.20
N TRP A 92 4.54 12.88 1.38
CA TRP A 92 4.44 13.47 2.71
C TRP A 92 3.09 13.22 3.39
N LEU A 93 1.99 13.15 2.63
CA LEU A 93 0.68 12.76 3.19
C LEU A 93 0.67 11.29 3.62
N GLY A 94 1.24 10.38 2.83
CA GLY A 94 1.39 8.98 3.22
C GLY A 94 2.30 8.81 4.43
N MET A 95 3.40 9.58 4.48
CA MET A 95 4.33 9.62 5.60
C MET A 95 3.68 10.15 6.88
N LEU A 96 2.86 11.20 6.76
CA LEU A 96 2.04 11.71 7.86
C LEU A 96 1.07 10.64 8.37
N GLY A 97 0.42 9.90 7.47
CA GLY A 97 -0.43 8.76 7.83
C GLY A 97 0.31 7.70 8.66
N LEU A 98 1.55 7.35 8.28
CA LEU A 98 2.38 6.43 9.05
C LEU A 98 2.78 6.99 10.42
N VAL A 99 3.17 8.27 10.49
CA VAL A 99 3.53 8.94 11.76
C VAL A 99 2.34 8.99 12.70
N VAL A 100 1.16 9.38 12.20
CA VAL A 100 -0.07 9.41 12.99
C VAL A 100 -0.44 7.99 13.45
N ALA A 101 -0.30 6.98 12.60
CA ALA A 101 -0.60 5.62 13.00
C ALA A 101 0.40 5.05 14.04
N LEU A 102 1.70 5.33 13.91
CA LEU A 102 2.74 4.58 14.64
C LEU A 102 3.40 5.33 15.79
N LEU A 103 3.40 6.67 15.79
CA LEU A 103 4.04 7.48 16.84
C LEU A 103 3.03 8.21 17.73
N SER A 104 1.81 8.44 17.25
CA SER A 104 0.83 9.23 17.99
C SER A 104 0.17 8.41 19.12
N PRO A 105 -0.63 9.04 19.99
CA PRO A 105 -1.44 8.35 20.99
C PRO A 105 -2.38 7.27 20.43
N ILE A 106 -2.61 7.23 19.11
CA ILE A 106 -3.29 6.10 18.46
C ILE A 106 -2.52 4.80 18.70
N HIS A 107 -1.18 4.82 18.61
CA HIS A 107 -0.40 3.61 18.85
C HIS A 107 -0.47 3.15 20.31
N THR A 108 -0.38 4.07 21.26
CA THR A 108 -0.49 3.73 22.68
C THR A 108 -1.91 3.29 23.03
N GLY A 109 -2.93 3.98 22.48
CA GLY A 109 -4.34 3.69 22.69
C GLY A 109 -4.81 2.37 22.07
N SER A 110 -4.16 1.90 21.00
CA SER A 110 -4.53 0.64 20.33
C SER A 110 -4.29 -0.62 21.20
N GLY A 111 -3.44 -0.50 22.22
CA GLY A 111 -3.26 -1.53 23.24
C GLY A 111 -4.40 -1.64 24.26
N TYR A 112 -5.25 -0.61 24.36
CA TYR A 112 -6.36 -0.55 25.33
C TYR A 112 -7.74 -0.65 24.68
N LEU A 113 -7.92 -0.07 23.49
CA LEU A 113 -9.19 -0.07 22.76
C LEU A 113 -9.02 -0.68 21.37
N PHE A 114 -9.88 -1.65 21.07
CA PHE A 114 -10.02 -2.24 19.75
C PHE A 114 -10.40 -1.19 18.71
N THR A 115 -11.27 -0.24 19.05
CA THR A 115 -11.66 0.83 18.12
C THR A 115 -10.45 1.65 17.66
N ILE A 116 -9.57 2.04 18.58
CA ILE A 116 -8.34 2.79 18.24
C ILE A 116 -7.40 1.91 17.41
N HIS A 117 -7.31 0.62 17.74
CA HIS A 117 -6.54 -0.35 16.96
C HIS A 117 -7.04 -0.47 15.52
N MET A 118 -8.36 -0.49 15.31
CA MET A 118 -8.95 -0.50 13.97
C MET A 118 -8.65 0.78 13.21
N VAL A 119 -8.69 1.96 13.85
CA VAL A 119 -8.24 3.21 13.23
C VAL A 119 -6.78 3.12 12.78
N GLN A 120 -5.91 2.53 13.62
CA GLN A 120 -4.50 2.31 13.28
C GLN A 120 -4.36 1.43 12.04
N HIS A 121 -5.05 0.28 12.00
CA HIS A 121 -5.05 -0.62 10.85
C HIS A 121 -5.59 0.06 9.57
N MET A 122 -6.66 0.86 9.66
CA MET A 122 -7.21 1.60 8.51
C MET A 122 -6.19 2.60 7.93
N LEU A 123 -5.45 3.30 8.79
CA LEU A 123 -4.38 4.20 8.35
C LEU A 123 -3.24 3.43 7.64
N LEU A 124 -2.85 2.29 8.20
CA LEU A 124 -1.74 1.46 7.69
C LEU A 124 -2.08 0.66 6.43
N THR A 125 -3.36 0.46 6.12
CA THR A 125 -3.81 -0.35 4.97
C THR A 125 -4.44 0.49 3.85
N LEU A 126 -5.26 1.48 4.19
CA LEU A 126 -6.12 2.21 3.25
C LEU A 126 -5.72 3.68 3.04
N VAL A 127 -4.88 4.25 3.90
CA VAL A 127 -4.46 5.66 3.78
C VAL A 127 -3.00 5.76 3.36
N ALA A 128 -2.06 5.30 4.20
CA ALA A 128 -0.65 5.46 3.91
C ALA A 128 -0.19 4.70 2.65
N PRO A 129 -0.51 3.40 2.46
CA PRO A 129 -0.03 2.66 1.29
C PRO A 129 -0.47 3.22 -0.07
N PRO A 130 -1.73 3.59 -0.33
CA PRO A 130 -2.10 4.16 -1.64
C PRO A 130 -1.42 5.49 -1.92
N LEU A 131 -1.27 6.36 -0.91
CA LEU A 131 -0.56 7.63 -1.05
C LEU A 131 0.92 7.39 -1.37
N LEU A 132 1.57 6.48 -0.65
CA LEU A 132 2.96 6.11 -0.91
C LEU A 132 3.15 5.43 -2.27
N ALA A 133 2.20 4.61 -2.72
CA ALA A 133 2.23 4.01 -4.06
C ALA A 133 2.15 5.08 -5.17
N LEU A 134 1.31 6.12 -4.99
CA LEU A 134 1.21 7.24 -5.92
C LEU A 134 2.45 8.14 -5.95
N ALA A 135 3.20 8.19 -4.84
CA ALA A 135 4.41 8.97 -4.71
C ALA A 135 5.62 8.43 -5.51
N VAL A 136 5.56 7.18 -5.97
CA VAL A 136 6.69 6.53 -6.65
C VAL A 136 6.89 7.09 -8.08
N PRO A 137 8.08 7.62 -8.44
CA PRO A 137 8.33 8.11 -9.79
C PRO A 137 8.21 7.00 -10.85
N PRO A 138 7.44 7.21 -11.94
CA PRO A 138 7.29 6.20 -13.00
C PRO A 138 8.63 5.79 -13.65
N ALA A 139 9.57 6.74 -13.75
CA ALA A 139 10.91 6.50 -14.29
C ALA A 139 11.75 5.53 -13.44
N PHE A 140 11.59 5.56 -12.11
CA PHE A 140 12.25 4.63 -11.21
C PHE A 140 11.76 3.20 -11.42
N LEU A 141 10.44 3.02 -11.54
CA LEU A 141 9.84 1.71 -11.79
C LEU A 141 10.22 1.18 -13.17
N GLY A 142 10.22 2.03 -14.19
CA GLY A 142 10.72 1.68 -15.52
C GLY A 142 12.20 1.27 -15.52
N TRP A 143 13.03 1.91 -14.69
CA TRP A 143 14.44 1.53 -14.51
C TRP A 143 14.59 0.18 -13.81
N LEU A 144 13.79 -0.08 -12.77
CA LEU A 144 13.84 -1.34 -12.02
C LEU A 144 13.43 -2.52 -12.90
N TYR A 145 12.44 -2.32 -13.76
CA TYR A 145 11.94 -3.29 -14.72
C TYR A 145 12.91 -3.63 -15.86
N ARG A 146 13.87 -2.75 -16.17
CA ARG A 146 14.91 -3.05 -17.17
C ARG A 146 16.01 -3.99 -16.64
N ARG A 147 15.93 -4.39 -15.36
CA ARG A 147 16.93 -5.25 -14.71
C ARG A 147 16.35 -6.65 -14.47
N PRO A 148 17.00 -7.72 -14.93
CA PRO A 148 16.39 -9.06 -14.99
C PRO A 148 15.93 -9.60 -13.63
N GLY A 149 16.72 -9.41 -12.57
CA GLY A 149 16.34 -9.84 -11.21
C GLY A 149 15.14 -9.06 -10.66
N PRO A 150 15.25 -7.74 -10.47
CA PRO A 150 14.15 -6.93 -9.96
C PRO A 150 12.88 -6.95 -10.82
N ALA A 151 13.01 -7.07 -12.15
CA ALA A 151 11.87 -7.21 -13.04
C ALA A 151 11.03 -8.46 -12.72
N ARG A 152 11.68 -9.60 -12.47
CA ARG A 152 10.99 -10.85 -12.11
C ARG A 152 10.21 -10.70 -10.80
N VAL A 153 10.82 -10.08 -9.80
CA VAL A 153 10.17 -9.83 -8.51
C VAL A 153 8.98 -8.87 -8.67
N LEU A 154 9.18 -7.74 -9.36
CA LEU A 154 8.09 -6.80 -9.63
C LEU A 154 6.93 -7.45 -10.41
N HIS A 155 7.24 -8.31 -11.37
CA HIS A 155 6.22 -9.03 -12.12
C HIS A 155 5.39 -9.99 -11.26
N ALA A 156 6.05 -10.72 -10.36
CA ALA A 156 5.36 -11.63 -9.46
C ALA A 156 4.49 -10.86 -8.46
N VAL A 157 5.06 -9.81 -7.86
CA VAL A 157 4.44 -9.02 -6.81
C VAL A 157 3.29 -8.15 -7.35
N TRP A 158 3.45 -7.51 -8.52
CA TRP A 158 2.39 -6.73 -9.18
C TRP A 158 1.55 -7.53 -10.17
N SER A 159 1.44 -8.84 -9.94
CA SER A 159 0.42 -9.64 -10.58
C SER A 159 -0.93 -9.36 -9.91
N PRO A 160 -2.01 -9.05 -10.66
CA PRO A 160 -3.27 -8.58 -10.08
C PRO A 160 -3.92 -9.52 -9.05
N LEU A 161 -4.02 -10.82 -9.38
CA LEU A 161 -4.65 -11.79 -8.48
C LEU A 161 -3.79 -12.11 -7.25
N PRO A 162 -2.47 -12.39 -7.37
CA PRO A 162 -1.60 -12.53 -6.20
C PRO A 162 -1.60 -11.31 -5.29
N ALA A 163 -1.63 -10.09 -5.83
CA ALA A 163 -1.70 -8.87 -5.04
C ALA A 163 -3.01 -8.78 -4.23
N LEU A 164 -4.15 -9.11 -4.85
CA LEU A 164 -5.45 -9.17 -4.18
C LEU A 164 -5.47 -10.24 -3.08
N VAL A 165 -5.01 -11.46 -3.39
CA VAL A 165 -4.96 -12.58 -2.45
C VAL A 165 -4.05 -12.27 -1.28
N LEU A 166 -2.87 -11.68 -1.53
CA LEU A 166 -1.94 -11.28 -0.48
C LEU A 166 -2.58 -10.22 0.44
N PHE A 167 -3.16 -9.17 -0.14
CA PHE A 167 -3.74 -8.07 0.63
C PHE A 167 -4.93 -8.52 1.49
N ASN A 168 -5.89 -9.23 0.90
CA ASN A 168 -7.04 -9.77 1.64
C ASN A 168 -6.62 -10.90 2.60
N GLY A 169 -5.63 -11.70 2.23
CA GLY A 169 -5.11 -12.77 3.08
C GLY A 169 -4.48 -12.22 4.35
N VAL A 170 -3.65 -11.18 4.23
CA VAL A 170 -3.08 -10.45 5.38
C VAL A 170 -4.19 -9.83 6.22
N LEU A 171 -5.16 -9.15 5.59
CA LEU A 171 -6.31 -8.57 6.27
C LEU A 171 -7.07 -9.62 7.08
N VAL A 172 -7.53 -10.69 6.46
CA VAL A 172 -8.31 -11.73 7.15
C VAL A 172 -7.48 -12.43 8.22
N PHE A 173 -6.22 -12.79 7.91
CA PHE A 173 -5.35 -13.51 8.84
C PHE A 173 -5.18 -12.80 10.17
N TRP A 174 -4.85 -11.50 10.15
CA TRP A 174 -4.62 -10.74 11.38
C TRP A 174 -5.90 -10.48 12.18
N HIS A 175 -7.08 -10.59 11.57
CA HIS A 175 -8.35 -10.47 12.28
C HIS A 175 -8.82 -11.81 12.90
N LEU A 176 -8.12 -12.92 12.64
CA LEU A 176 -8.40 -14.19 13.32
C LEU A 176 -7.98 -14.10 14.80
N PRO A 177 -8.81 -14.60 15.76
CA PRO A 177 -8.54 -14.43 17.19
C PRO A 177 -7.15 -14.86 17.64
N PHE A 178 -6.65 -16.01 17.16
CA PHE A 178 -5.34 -16.52 17.57
C PHE A 178 -4.17 -15.65 17.07
N ALA A 179 -4.28 -15.10 15.85
CA ALA A 179 -3.23 -14.26 15.26
C ALA A 179 -3.24 -12.89 15.92
N TYR A 180 -4.45 -12.36 16.17
CA TYR A 180 -4.68 -11.09 16.82
C TYR A 180 -4.18 -11.10 18.27
N ASP A 181 -4.57 -12.09 19.08
CA ASP A 181 -4.08 -12.20 20.46
C ASP A 181 -2.55 -12.38 20.51
N ALA A 182 -1.95 -13.04 19.50
CA ALA A 182 -0.50 -13.17 19.40
C ALA A 182 0.22 -11.83 19.13
N THR A 183 -0.41 -10.88 18.43
CA THR A 183 0.18 -9.54 18.22
C THR A 183 0.24 -8.78 19.53
N LEU A 184 -0.80 -8.90 20.35
CA LEU A 184 -0.88 -8.21 21.64
C LEU A 184 0.02 -8.84 22.70
N ALA A 185 0.33 -10.14 22.57
CA ALA A 185 1.28 -10.84 23.44
C ALA A 185 2.76 -10.56 23.09
N SER A 186 3.08 -10.14 21.86
CA SER A 186 4.47 -9.98 21.41
C SER A 186 4.65 -8.76 20.49
N GLY A 187 5.49 -7.83 20.94
CA GLY A 187 5.84 -6.64 20.16
C GLY A 187 6.44 -6.97 18.78
N TRP A 188 7.15 -8.09 18.64
CA TRP A 188 7.67 -8.55 17.36
C TRP A 188 6.58 -9.00 16.40
N VAL A 189 5.58 -9.72 16.91
CA VAL A 189 4.44 -10.17 16.09
C VAL A 189 3.59 -8.97 15.68
N HIS A 190 3.38 -8.01 16.59
CA HIS A 190 2.70 -6.75 16.27
C HIS A 190 3.45 -5.91 15.23
N ALA A 191 4.78 -5.82 15.33
CA ALA A 191 5.58 -5.16 14.30
C ALA A 191 5.48 -5.88 12.95
N ALA A 192 5.46 -7.22 12.94
CA ALA A 192 5.29 -8.02 11.73
C ALA A 192 3.90 -7.83 11.10
N GLU A 193 2.85 -7.73 11.91
CA GLU A 193 1.49 -7.38 11.49
C GLU A 193 1.47 -6.02 10.78
N HIS A 194 1.92 -4.95 11.45
CA HIS A 194 1.96 -3.61 10.86
C HIS A 194 2.79 -3.56 9.57
N LEU A 195 3.95 -4.21 9.57
CA LEU A 195 4.80 -4.28 8.38
C LEU A 195 4.09 -5.01 7.24
N SER A 196 3.39 -6.11 7.52
CA SER A 196 2.65 -6.87 6.52
C SER A 196 1.48 -6.09 5.94
N PHE A 197 0.78 -5.27 6.73
CA PHE A 197 -0.27 -4.37 6.24
C PHE A 197 0.27 -3.34 5.27
N VAL A 198 1.35 -2.65 5.65
CA VAL A 198 1.96 -1.63 4.79
C VAL A 198 2.52 -2.28 3.53
N ALA A 199 3.23 -3.41 3.65
CA ALA A 199 3.82 -4.12 2.52
C ALA A 199 2.75 -4.64 1.56
N ALA A 200 1.75 -5.38 2.04
CA ALA A 200 0.67 -5.89 1.21
C ALA A 200 -0.17 -4.76 0.59
N GLY A 201 -0.40 -3.68 1.34
CA GLY A 201 -1.04 -2.47 0.84
C GLY A 201 -0.26 -1.85 -0.32
N LEU A 202 1.06 -1.64 -0.18
CA LEU A 202 1.90 -1.07 -1.25
C LEU A 202 1.87 -1.94 -2.51
N VAL A 203 1.80 -3.26 -2.35
CA VAL A 203 1.67 -4.21 -3.47
C VAL A 203 0.33 -4.04 -4.17
N PHE A 204 -0.78 -4.13 -3.42
CA PHE A 204 -2.13 -4.02 -3.97
C PHE A 204 -2.40 -2.65 -4.59
N TRP A 205 -2.16 -1.57 -3.85
CA TRP A 205 -2.37 -0.21 -4.34
C TRP A 205 -1.41 0.16 -5.47
N GLY A 206 -0.22 -0.44 -5.53
CA GLY A 206 0.68 -0.33 -6.68
C GLY A 206 0.08 -0.91 -7.98
N VAL A 207 -0.62 -2.05 -7.89
CA VAL A 207 -1.39 -2.63 -9.01
C VAL A 207 -2.53 -1.72 -9.43
N ILE A 208 -3.29 -1.17 -8.48
CA ILE A 208 -4.45 -0.31 -8.75
C ILE A 208 -4.00 1.03 -9.38
N ALA A 209 -3.04 1.71 -8.76
CA ALA A 209 -2.52 2.99 -9.24
C ALA A 209 -1.80 2.84 -10.58
N SER A 210 -1.05 1.73 -10.76
CA SER A 210 -0.28 1.42 -11.98
C SER A 210 0.39 2.65 -12.61
N PRO A 211 1.34 3.29 -11.91
CA PRO A 211 2.00 4.52 -12.38
C PRO A 211 2.71 4.34 -13.73
N VAL A 212 2.96 3.10 -14.15
CA VAL A 212 3.44 2.74 -15.49
C VAL A 212 2.51 1.65 -16.06
N PRO A 213 1.62 1.98 -17.02
CA PRO A 213 0.66 1.03 -17.58
C PRO A 213 1.28 -0.24 -18.19
N LYS A 214 2.53 -0.17 -18.66
CA LYS A 214 3.24 -1.33 -19.22
C LYS A 214 3.73 -2.33 -18.16
N LEU A 215 3.81 -1.93 -16.88
CA LEU A 215 4.31 -2.78 -15.80
C LEU A 215 3.22 -3.67 -15.20
N VAL A 216 1.96 -3.23 -15.24
CA VAL A 216 0.82 -3.98 -14.70
C VAL A 216 -0.14 -4.28 -15.85
N ARG A 217 -0.23 -5.56 -16.22
CA ARG A 217 -1.16 -6.03 -17.25
C ARG A 217 -2.58 -6.18 -16.69
N ALA A 218 -3.14 -5.09 -16.17
CA ALA A 218 -4.51 -5.03 -15.69
C ALA A 218 -5.28 -3.93 -16.42
N SER A 219 -6.36 -4.32 -17.09
CA SER A 219 -7.34 -3.38 -17.66
C SER A 219 -8.00 -2.56 -16.54
N PHE A 220 -8.58 -1.40 -16.89
CA PHE A 220 -9.32 -0.59 -15.91
C PHE A 220 -10.49 -1.37 -15.29
N GLY A 221 -11.21 -2.16 -16.09
CA GLY A 221 -12.28 -3.04 -15.60
C GLY A 221 -11.78 -4.11 -14.63
N LEU A 222 -10.63 -4.74 -14.90
CA LEU A 222 -10.04 -5.69 -13.95
C LEU A 222 -9.68 -5.00 -12.63
N ARG A 223 -9.02 -3.84 -12.67
CA ARG A 223 -8.66 -3.09 -11.46
C ARG A 223 -9.88 -2.68 -10.65
N LEU A 224 -10.95 -2.24 -11.32
CA LEU A 224 -12.22 -1.95 -10.67
C LEU A 224 -12.76 -3.19 -9.94
N GLY A 225 -12.76 -4.34 -10.60
CA GLY A 225 -13.13 -5.62 -9.99
C GLY A 225 -12.26 -5.99 -8.78
N LEU A 226 -10.94 -5.79 -8.86
CA LEU A 226 -10.04 -6.04 -7.72
C LEU A 226 -10.38 -5.16 -6.51
N VAL A 227 -10.64 -3.87 -6.73
CA VAL A 227 -11.00 -2.93 -5.66
C VAL A 227 -12.34 -3.31 -5.04
N VAL A 228 -13.34 -3.68 -5.84
CA VAL A 228 -14.65 -4.13 -5.35
C VAL A 228 -14.52 -5.41 -4.52
N VAL A 229 -13.69 -6.36 -4.95
CA VAL A 229 -13.48 -7.60 -4.17
C VAL A 229 -12.72 -7.32 -2.88
N ALA A 230 -11.70 -6.45 -2.89
CA ALA A 230 -11.00 -6.04 -1.67
C ALA A 230 -11.94 -5.32 -0.68
N ASP A 231 -12.79 -4.43 -1.19
CA ASP A 231 -13.81 -3.74 -0.40
C ASP A 231 -14.82 -4.73 0.19
N LEU A 232 -15.30 -5.70 -0.59
CA LEU A 232 -16.23 -6.72 -0.12
C LEU A 232 -15.63 -7.55 1.03
N VAL A 233 -14.36 -7.95 0.94
CA VAL A 233 -13.70 -8.69 2.03
C VAL A 233 -13.58 -7.81 3.28
N ASN A 234 -13.15 -6.55 3.13
CA ASN A 234 -13.09 -5.60 4.24
C ASN A 234 -14.48 -5.40 4.89
N PHE A 235 -15.52 -5.23 4.07
CA PHE A 235 -16.90 -5.14 4.51
C PHE A 235 -17.31 -6.36 5.34
N LEU A 236 -17.07 -7.57 4.85
CA LEU A 236 -17.48 -8.79 5.55
C LEU A 236 -16.78 -8.94 6.91
N VAL A 237 -15.49 -8.62 6.99
CA VAL A 237 -14.74 -8.63 8.26
C VAL A 237 -15.28 -7.55 9.21
N GLY A 238 -15.38 -6.30 8.76
CA GLY A 238 -15.89 -5.19 9.56
C GLY A 238 -17.32 -5.45 10.05
N PHE A 239 -18.19 -5.98 9.18
CA PHE A 239 -19.56 -6.37 9.52
C PHE A 239 -19.60 -7.47 10.57
N ALA A 240 -18.80 -8.54 10.40
CA ALA A 240 -18.75 -9.63 11.37
C ALA A 240 -18.33 -9.15 12.78
N LEU A 241 -17.43 -8.17 12.85
CA LEU A 241 -16.99 -7.55 14.10
C LEU A 241 -18.07 -6.59 14.66
N ALA A 242 -18.67 -5.76 13.81
CA ALA A 242 -19.69 -4.78 14.19
C ALA A 242 -20.95 -5.42 14.77
N PHE A 243 -21.28 -6.63 14.33
CA PHE A 243 -22.45 -7.39 14.77
C PHE A 243 -22.08 -8.59 15.66
N ALA A 244 -20.88 -8.59 16.25
CA ALA A 244 -20.44 -9.65 17.14
C ALA A 244 -21.39 -9.76 18.36
N GLY A 245 -21.73 -11.01 18.73
CA GLY A 245 -22.53 -11.32 19.91
C GLY A 245 -21.71 -11.47 21.20
N ARG A 246 -20.39 -11.57 21.07
CA ARG A 246 -19.44 -11.74 22.19
C ARG A 246 -18.08 -11.15 21.82
N PRO A 247 -17.25 -10.76 22.80
CA PRO A 247 -15.86 -10.39 22.54
C PRO A 247 -15.11 -11.52 21.86
N PHE A 248 -14.31 -11.20 20.83
CA PHE A 248 -13.50 -12.18 20.09
C PHE A 248 -12.06 -12.26 20.61
N TYR A 249 -11.53 -11.15 21.11
CA TYR A 249 -10.13 -11.01 21.48
C TYR A 249 -9.99 -10.93 23.00
N ARG A 250 -9.19 -11.84 23.56
CA ARG A 250 -9.09 -12.00 25.02
C ARG A 250 -8.38 -10.82 25.67
N HIS A 251 -7.35 -10.28 25.02
CA HIS A 251 -6.57 -9.15 25.54
C HIS A 251 -7.46 -7.98 25.96
N TYR A 252 -8.41 -7.59 25.11
CA TYR A 252 -9.32 -6.49 25.42
C TYR A 252 -10.30 -6.79 26.54
N THR A 253 -10.44 -8.03 27.01
CA THR A 253 -11.24 -8.34 28.20
C THR A 253 -10.45 -8.14 29.51
N GLU A 254 -9.12 -8.13 29.43
CA GLU A 254 -8.23 -8.13 30.59
C GLU A 254 -7.53 -6.79 30.84
N VAL A 255 -7.42 -5.93 29.83
CA VAL A 255 -6.80 -4.59 29.96
C VAL A 255 -7.70 -3.56 30.66
N PRO A 256 -7.10 -2.51 31.28
CA PRO A 256 -7.83 -1.38 31.85
C PRO A 256 -8.76 -0.70 30.83
N ARG A 257 -9.96 -0.31 31.29
CA ARG A 257 -10.99 0.31 30.46
C ARG A 257 -10.72 1.79 30.26
N LEU A 258 -10.41 2.20 29.04
CA LEU A 258 -10.50 3.60 28.65
C LEU A 258 -11.98 4.00 28.49
N TRP A 259 -12.35 5.17 29.01
CA TRP A 259 -13.68 5.79 28.84
C TRP A 259 -14.89 4.97 29.32
N GLY A 260 -14.67 3.93 30.13
CA GLY A 260 -15.74 3.06 30.63
C GLY A 260 -16.41 2.18 29.56
N LEU A 261 -15.83 2.10 28.36
CA LEU A 261 -16.35 1.30 27.25
C LEU A 261 -16.18 -0.19 27.55
N ASN A 262 -17.28 -0.94 27.50
CA ASN A 262 -17.22 -2.39 27.67
C ASN A 262 -16.55 -3.04 26.44
N PRO A 263 -15.90 -4.22 26.58
CA PRO A 263 -15.14 -4.82 25.49
C PRO A 263 -16.00 -5.23 24.28
N LEU A 264 -17.28 -5.54 24.47
CA LEU A 264 -18.16 -5.92 23.37
C LEU A 264 -18.55 -4.71 22.52
N ASP A 265 -18.89 -3.60 23.14
CA ASP A 265 -19.27 -2.37 22.44
C ASP A 265 -18.05 -1.75 21.75
N ASP A 266 -16.86 -1.84 22.36
CA ASP A 266 -15.61 -1.43 21.72
C ASP A 266 -15.27 -2.31 20.49
N LEU A 267 -15.48 -3.64 20.57
CA LEU A 267 -15.36 -4.53 19.43
C LEU A 267 -16.29 -4.12 18.28
N ARG A 268 -17.56 -3.87 18.62
CA ARG A 268 -18.58 -3.49 17.63
C ARG A 268 -18.28 -2.14 17.00
N LEU A 269 -17.83 -1.17 17.80
CA LEU A 269 -17.45 0.14 17.31
C LEU A 269 -16.21 0.06 16.39
N GLY A 270 -15.20 -0.73 16.75
CA GLY A 270 -14.06 -0.97 15.86
C GLY A 270 -14.46 -1.65 14.56
N GLY A 271 -15.37 -2.62 14.61
CA GLY A 271 -15.95 -3.23 13.41
C GLY A 271 -16.69 -2.22 12.53
N ALA A 272 -17.47 -1.33 13.14
CA ALA A 272 -18.16 -0.24 12.44
C ALA A 272 -17.18 0.76 11.82
N VAL A 273 -16.07 1.08 12.51
CA VAL A 273 -14.99 1.92 11.96
C VAL A 273 -14.37 1.26 10.73
N MET A 274 -13.99 -0.01 10.82
CA MET A 274 -13.43 -0.76 9.70
C MET A 274 -14.37 -0.80 8.50
N TRP A 275 -15.67 -1.03 8.76
CA TRP A 275 -16.68 -1.04 7.72
C TRP A 275 -16.84 0.35 7.07
N VAL A 276 -17.19 1.37 7.84
CA VAL A 276 -17.53 2.70 7.30
C VAL A 276 -16.32 3.38 6.66
N MET A 277 -15.17 3.37 7.34
CA MET A 277 -13.96 3.96 6.77
C MET A 277 -13.49 3.18 5.53
N GLY A 278 -13.59 1.86 5.56
CA GLY A 278 -13.31 1.02 4.40
C GLY A 278 -14.09 1.46 3.17
N GLN A 279 -15.42 1.54 3.30
CA GLN A 279 -16.31 1.94 2.21
C GLN A 279 -15.96 3.34 1.67
N MET A 280 -15.69 4.31 2.54
CA MET A 280 -15.30 5.66 2.13
C MET A 280 -13.98 5.67 1.35
N MET A 281 -12.99 4.90 1.80
CA MET A 281 -11.65 4.89 1.18
C MET A 281 -11.63 4.10 -0.14
N TYR A 282 -12.38 2.99 -0.24
CA TYR A 282 -12.51 2.22 -1.48
C TYR A 282 -13.40 2.90 -2.53
N ALA A 283 -14.35 3.75 -2.11
CA ALA A 283 -15.15 4.54 -3.06
C ALA A 283 -14.29 5.45 -3.94
N ILE A 284 -13.23 6.06 -3.39
CA ILE A 284 -12.34 6.97 -4.13
C ILE A 284 -11.72 6.31 -5.38
N PRO A 285 -10.96 5.20 -5.28
CA PRO A 285 -10.41 4.52 -6.45
C PRO A 285 -11.49 3.95 -7.37
N VAL A 286 -12.62 3.47 -6.85
CA VAL A 286 -13.76 3.02 -7.68
C VAL A 286 -14.25 4.15 -8.58
N LEU A 287 -14.55 5.33 -8.01
CA LEU A 287 -15.04 6.49 -8.75
C LEU A 287 -14.00 6.99 -9.76
N VAL A 288 -12.72 7.02 -9.38
CA VAL A 288 -11.62 7.39 -10.28
C VAL A 288 -11.54 6.42 -11.46
N LEU A 289 -11.49 5.11 -11.21
CA LEU A 289 -11.37 4.10 -12.26
C LEU A 289 -12.60 4.07 -13.18
N LEU A 290 -13.80 4.17 -12.61
CA LEU A 290 -15.05 4.24 -13.36
C LEU A 290 -15.11 5.49 -14.24
N SER A 291 -14.73 6.66 -13.71
CA SER A 291 -14.70 7.90 -14.49
C SER A 291 -13.74 7.80 -15.68
N VAL A 292 -12.60 7.12 -15.52
CA VAL A 292 -11.64 6.89 -16.60
C VAL A 292 -12.19 5.90 -17.62
N LEU A 293 -12.91 4.87 -17.19
CA LEU A 293 -13.55 3.90 -18.09
C LEU A 293 -14.62 4.57 -18.95
N LEU A 294 -15.53 5.32 -18.33
CA LEU A 294 -16.61 6.04 -19.02
C LEU A 294 -16.07 7.05 -20.04
N ARG A 295 -15.03 7.81 -19.69
CA ARG A 295 -14.38 8.76 -20.61
C ARG A 295 -13.72 8.09 -21.82
N ARG A 296 -13.33 6.82 -21.71
CA ARG A 296 -12.74 6.05 -22.82
C ARG A 296 -13.79 5.49 -23.75
N GLU A 297 -14.96 5.14 -23.23
CA GLU A 297 -16.10 4.70 -24.04
C GLU A 297 -16.70 5.86 -24.84
N GLN A 298 -16.67 7.08 -24.31
CA GLN A 298 -17.11 8.32 -24.99
C GLN A 298 -16.10 8.89 -26.01
N GLY A 299 -15.14 8.08 -26.50
CA GLY A 299 -14.16 8.50 -27.52
C GLY A 299 -14.80 8.95 -28.85
N PRO A 300 -14.06 9.57 -29.79
CA PRO A 300 -14.55 10.50 -30.83
C PRO A 300 -15.41 9.91 -31.98
N GLY A 301 -16.35 9.00 -31.72
CA GLY A 301 -17.23 8.41 -32.73
C GLY A 301 -18.65 8.10 -32.27
N ALA A 302 -19.03 8.47 -31.04
CA ALA A 302 -20.34 8.16 -30.47
C ALA A 302 -21.41 9.24 -30.80
N PHE A 303 -21.59 9.54 -32.10
CA PHE A 303 -22.85 10.08 -32.62
C PHE A 303 -23.14 9.45 -33.98
N PRO A 304 -23.78 8.26 -34.03
CA PRO A 304 -24.38 7.74 -35.24
C PRO A 304 -25.76 8.39 -35.41
N GLY A 305 -25.79 9.55 -36.07
CA GLY A 305 -27.02 10.31 -36.20
C GLY A 305 -27.03 11.26 -37.40
N GLU A 306 -26.43 10.86 -38.52
CA GLU A 306 -26.73 11.35 -39.87
C GLU A 306 -25.87 10.56 -40.85
N SER A 307 -26.40 9.46 -41.36
CA SER A 307 -25.84 8.83 -42.56
C SER A 307 -26.25 9.72 -43.74
N PRO A 308 -25.34 10.20 -44.60
CA PRO A 308 -25.74 10.89 -45.81
C PRO A 308 -26.54 9.89 -46.64
N ILE A 309 -27.82 10.19 -46.87
CA ILE A 309 -28.69 9.43 -47.76
C ILE A 309 -27.91 9.24 -49.07
N ARG A 310 -27.48 7.99 -49.33
CA ARG A 310 -26.91 7.62 -50.63
C ARG A 310 -28.01 7.86 -51.66
N SER A 311 -27.88 8.91 -52.45
CA SER A 311 -28.68 9.12 -53.65
C SER A 311 -28.48 7.91 -54.55
N ILE A 312 -29.56 7.15 -54.76
CA ILE A 312 -29.63 6.05 -55.71
C ILE A 312 -29.41 6.65 -57.10
N PRO A 313 -28.47 6.16 -57.93
CA PRO A 313 -28.38 6.60 -59.31
C PRO A 313 -29.55 5.98 -60.09
N SER A 314 -30.35 6.84 -60.72
CA SER A 314 -31.39 6.43 -61.67
C SER A 314 -30.75 5.76 -62.89
N PRO A 315 -31.26 4.61 -63.36
CA PRO A 315 -30.88 4.11 -64.67
C PRO A 315 -31.57 4.97 -65.74
N HIS A 316 -31.02 4.93 -66.96
CA HIS A 316 -31.45 5.60 -68.20
C HIS A 316 -30.73 6.92 -68.54
N SER A 317 -29.69 6.79 -69.38
CA SER A 317 -29.76 7.11 -70.82
C SER A 317 -28.44 6.74 -71.50
#